data_AF-V2XW09-F1
#
_entry.id   AF-V2XW09-F1
#
_cell.length_a   1.000
_cell.length_b   1.000
_cell.length_c   1.000
_cell.angle_alpha   90.00
_cell.angle_beta   90.00
_cell.angle_gamma   90.00
#
_symmetry.space_group_name_H-M   'P 1'
#
loop_
_entity.id
_entity.type
_entity.pdbx_description
1 polymer ?
#
loop_
_entity_poly.entity_id
_entity_poly.type
_entity_poly.pdbx_seq_one_letter_code
_entity_poly.pdbx_strand_id
1 'polypeptide(L)'
;MTIYYTLTFLLLAAEMTTFCVLVAPLPYKVRRGLFRFLSESKLVGKVAYALKISFIFVAILFFDALQRMFRITAESEMARSGGGAGGVGDVRTETNLAARKFYAQRNTYLTGFTLFLSLVLTRTFYITLDLIHVQEEYAKIKDSGATKGVLILLFDCGLASEYHVLGKESPEYAALKRDFDTLKNQAKSQAEEYDRLSDRYNKLAGEQGKTGKDKKGL
;
A
#
# COMPACT_ATOMS: atom_id res chain seq x y z
N MET A 1 5.26 39.97 -15.95
CA MET A 1 5.68 38.63 -16.43
C MET A 1 6.36 37.81 -15.34
N THR A 2 7.26 38.38 -14.54
CA THR A 2 8.06 37.65 -13.54
C THR A 2 7.26 36.99 -12.42
N ILE A 3 6.26 37.64 -11.82
CA ILE A 3 5.56 37.12 -10.63
C ILE A 3 4.89 35.76 -10.89
N TYR A 4 4.18 35.60 -12.01
CA TYR A 4 3.52 34.33 -12.35
C TYR A 4 4.53 33.19 -12.53
N TYR A 5 5.67 33.46 -13.18
CA TYR A 5 6.70 32.47 -13.43
C TYR A 5 7.56 32.16 -12.19
N THR A 6 7.71 33.13 -11.29
CA THR A 6 8.32 32.89 -9.97
C THR A 6 7.40 32.04 -9.10
N LEU A 7 6.09 32.26 -9.16
CA LEU A 7 5.12 31.46 -8.42
C LEU A 7 5.09 30.02 -8.94
N THR A 8 5.07 29.80 -10.26
CA THR A 8 5.16 28.44 -10.82
C THR A 8 6.49 27.77 -10.50
N PHE A 9 7.59 28.51 -10.49
CA PHE A 9 8.89 27.98 -10.07
C PHE A 9 8.90 27.56 -8.60
N LEU A 10 8.33 28.37 -7.69
CA LEU A 10 8.21 28.01 -6.28
C LEU A 10 7.31 26.78 -6.08
N LEU A 11 6.21 26.69 -6.84
CA LEU A 11 5.33 25.53 -6.83
C LEU A 11 6.09 24.29 -7.30
N LEU A 12 6.83 24.37 -8.40
CA LEU A 12 7.68 23.29 -8.90
C LEU A 12 8.74 22.86 -7.87
N ALA A 13 9.41 23.81 -7.22
CA ALA A 13 10.41 23.52 -6.20
C ALA A 13 9.80 22.82 -4.98
N ALA A 14 8.61 23.25 -4.54
CA ALA A 14 7.87 22.61 -3.45
C ALA A 14 7.42 21.20 -3.82
N GLU A 15 6.92 21.00 -5.04
CA GLU A 15 6.53 19.68 -5.55
C GLU A 15 7.74 18.76 -5.70
N MET A 16 8.87 19.23 -6.24
CA MET A 16 10.12 18.45 -6.29
C MET A 16 10.58 18.02 -4.91
N THR A 17 10.58 18.93 -3.94
CA THR A 17 10.98 18.62 -2.56
C THR A 17 10.06 17.56 -1.96
N THR A 18 8.75 17.73 -2.13
CA THR A 18 7.74 16.78 -1.66
C THR A 18 7.90 15.42 -2.33
N PHE A 19 8.11 15.40 -3.64
CA PHE A 19 8.35 14.20 -4.43
C PHE A 19 9.62 13.46 -3.97
N CYS A 20 10.72 14.17 -3.78
CA CYS A 20 11.97 13.58 -3.26
C CYS A 20 11.76 12.97 -1.87
N VAL A 21 11.06 13.65 -0.96
CA VAL A 21 10.73 13.11 0.37
C VAL A 21 9.86 11.85 0.26
N LEU A 22 8.92 11.82 -0.68
CA LEU A 22 7.94 10.75 -0.81
C LEU A 22 8.50 9.51 -1.55
N VAL A 23 9.42 9.71 -2.50
CA VAL A 23 10.12 8.64 -3.25
C VAL A 23 11.35 8.12 -2.52
N ALA A 24 11.95 8.92 -1.64
CA ALA A 24 13.12 8.48 -0.89
C ALA A 24 12.87 7.09 -0.26
N PRO A 25 13.79 6.12 -0.46
CA PRO A 25 13.67 4.79 0.13
C PRO A 25 13.88 4.87 1.64
N LEU A 26 12.86 5.34 2.36
CA LEU A 26 12.89 5.49 3.81
C LEU A 26 12.65 4.13 4.47
N PRO A 27 13.44 3.75 5.49
CA PRO A 27 13.23 2.52 6.23
C PRO A 27 11.83 2.52 6.87
N TYR A 28 11.19 1.35 6.88
CA TYR A 28 9.77 1.17 7.24
C TYR A 28 9.32 1.91 8.51
N LYS A 29 10.17 1.92 9.55
CA LYS A 29 9.87 2.59 10.82
C LYS A 29 9.76 4.12 10.67
N VAL A 30 10.65 4.73 9.88
CA VAL A 30 10.65 6.18 9.62
C VAL A 30 9.50 6.56 8.69
N ARG A 31 9.26 5.75 7.64
CA ARG A 31 8.13 5.95 6.73
C ARG A 31 6.81 5.89 7.49
N ARG A 32 6.63 4.90 8.38
CA ARG A 32 5.46 4.79 9.25
C ARG A 32 5.33 5.98 10.20
N GLY A 33 6.41 6.45 10.82
CA GLY A 33 6.37 7.62 11.71
C GLY A 33 6.00 8.92 10.97
N LEU A 34 6.64 9.19 9.83
CA LEU A 34 6.37 10.38 9.01
C LEU A 34 4.95 10.37 8.46
N PHE A 35 4.49 9.23 7.95
CA PHE A 35 3.14 9.10 7.40
C PHE A 35 2.07 9.01 8.47
N ARG A 36 2.33 8.42 9.63
CA ARG A 36 1.40 8.44 10.77
C ARG A 36 1.27 9.85 11.33
N PHE A 37 2.36 10.63 11.40
CA PHE A 37 2.26 12.06 11.72
C PHE A 37 1.45 12.84 10.66
N LEU A 38 1.60 12.50 9.37
CA LEU A 38 0.78 13.05 8.29
C LEU A 38 -0.69 12.54 8.30
N SER A 39 -0.95 11.30 8.73
CA SER A 39 -2.25 10.60 8.61
C SER A 39 -3.12 10.58 9.86
N GLU A 40 -2.53 10.61 11.05
CA GLU A 40 -3.22 10.74 12.34
C GLU A 40 -3.78 12.16 12.49
N SER A 41 -3.20 13.10 11.75
CA SER A 41 -3.81 14.38 11.47
C SER A 41 -4.95 14.22 10.45
N LYS A 42 -6.07 14.95 10.65
CA LYS A 42 -7.17 15.14 9.65
C LYS A 42 -6.68 15.71 8.29
N LEU A 43 -5.37 15.84 8.09
CA LEU A 43 -4.70 16.31 6.90
C LEU A 43 -4.72 15.31 5.75
N VAL A 44 -4.66 13.97 5.88
CA VAL A 44 -4.54 13.10 4.68
C VAL A 44 -5.64 13.31 3.64
N GLY A 45 -6.90 13.40 4.08
CA GLY A 45 -8.01 13.74 3.18
C GLY A 45 -7.83 15.14 2.58
N LYS A 46 -7.46 16.13 3.40
CA LYS A 46 -7.22 17.51 2.95
C LYS A 46 -6.01 17.65 2.03
N VAL A 47 -4.97 16.85 2.21
CA VAL A 47 -3.74 16.80 1.41
C VAL A 47 -4.06 16.18 0.06
N ALA A 48 -4.79 15.06 0.03
CA ALA A 48 -5.25 14.48 -1.23
C ALA A 48 -6.14 15.47 -2.01
N TYR A 49 -7.03 16.21 -1.33
CA TYR A 49 -7.80 17.28 -1.94
C TYR A 49 -6.94 18.46 -2.40
N ALA A 50 -5.95 18.90 -1.60
CA ALA A 50 -5.02 19.96 -1.96
C ALA A 50 -4.15 19.58 -3.16
N LEU A 51 -3.71 18.32 -3.25
CA LEU A 51 -3.00 17.77 -4.41
C LEU A 51 -3.89 17.79 -5.67
N LYS A 52 -5.17 17.41 -5.56
CA LYS A 52 -6.11 17.52 -6.69
C LYS A 52 -6.35 18.97 -7.12
N ILE A 53 -6.47 19.90 -6.16
CA ILE A 53 -6.67 21.33 -6.45
C ILE A 53 -5.43 21.94 -7.11
N SER A 54 -4.24 21.63 -6.59
CA SER A 54 -2.97 22.09 -7.17
C SER A 54 -2.78 21.55 -8.59
N PHE A 55 -3.16 20.30 -8.87
CA PHE A 55 -3.14 19.76 -10.23
C PHE A 55 -4.01 20.56 -11.21
N ILE A 56 -5.26 20.90 -10.83
CA ILE A 56 -6.14 21.72 -11.67
C ILE A 56 -5.52 23.11 -11.89
N PHE A 57 -4.96 23.72 -10.85
CA PHE A 57 -4.32 25.02 -10.93
C PHE A 57 -3.11 25.03 -11.87
N VAL A 58 -2.23 24.02 -11.76
CA VAL A 58 -1.06 23.85 -12.63
C VAL A 58 -1.50 23.56 -14.08
N ALA A 59 -2.55 22.77 -14.27
CA ALA A 59 -3.12 22.53 -15.60
C ALA A 59 -3.62 23.82 -16.26
N ILE A 60 -4.34 24.68 -15.54
CA ILE A 60 -4.79 25.99 -16.05
C ILE A 60 -3.58 26.86 -16.43
N LEU A 61 -2.56 26.94 -15.58
CA LEU A 61 -1.34 27.71 -15.88
C LEU A 61 -0.56 27.15 -17.07
N PHE A 62 -0.58 25.84 -17.26
CA PHE A 62 0.01 25.20 -18.43
C PHE A 62 -0.74 25.56 -19.71
N PHE A 63 -2.08 25.51 -19.71
CA PHE A 63 -2.88 25.92 -20.86
C PHE A 63 -2.72 27.41 -21.18
N ASP A 64 -2.65 28.30 -20.18
CA ASP A 64 -2.33 29.72 -20.39
C ASP A 64 -0.95 29.90 -21.04
N ALA A 65 0.07 29.19 -20.53
CA ALA A 65 1.42 29.25 -21.06
C ALA A 65 1.49 28.70 -22.51
N LEU A 66 0.76 27.63 -22.83
CA LEU A 66 0.65 27.08 -24.18
C LEU A 66 0.00 28.06 -25.14
N GLN A 67 -1.16 28.62 -24.77
CA GLN A 67 -1.87 29.60 -25.61
C GLN A 67 -1.00 30.83 -25.88
N ARG A 68 -0.31 31.34 -24.85
CA ARG A 68 0.64 32.45 -24.99
C ARG A 68 1.82 32.08 -25.89
N MET A 69 2.38 30.88 -25.75
CA MET A 69 3.50 30.43 -26.58
C MET A 69 3.09 30.28 -28.04
N PHE A 70 1.91 29.71 -28.32
CA PHE A 70 1.39 29.59 -29.69
C PHE A 70 1.14 30.95 -30.31
N ARG A 71 0.53 31.89 -29.58
CA ARG A 71 0.34 33.26 -30.03
C ARG A 71 1.67 33.96 -30.37
N ILE A 72 2.64 33.93 -29.45
CA ILE A 72 3.96 34.56 -29.66
C ILE A 72 4.72 33.88 -30.80
N THR A 73 4.58 32.56 -30.97
CA THR A 73 5.20 31.83 -32.07
C THR A 73 4.59 32.23 -33.40
N ALA A 74 3.26 32.32 -33.51
CA ALA A 74 2.57 32.79 -34.71
C ALA A 74 2.92 34.26 -35.05
N GLU A 75 2.96 35.15 -34.06
CA GLU A 75 3.41 36.54 -34.23
C GLU A 75 4.87 36.60 -34.74
N SER A 76 5.76 35.75 -34.21
CA SER A 76 7.16 35.67 -34.67
C SER A 76 7.31 35.10 -36.09
N GLU A 77 6.40 34.23 -36.50
CA GLU A 77 6.44 33.56 -37.80
C GLU A 77 5.82 34.44 -38.89
N MET A 78 4.73 35.15 -38.59
CA MET A 78 4.16 36.18 -39.47
C MET A 78 5.12 37.37 -39.68
N ALA A 79 5.88 37.76 -38.66
CA ALA A 79 6.91 38.78 -38.81
C ALA A 79 8.06 38.33 -39.75
N ARG A 80 8.35 37.02 -39.80
CA ARG A 80 9.37 36.43 -40.67
C ARG A 80 8.87 36.13 -42.09
N SER A 81 7.60 35.76 -42.25
CA SER A 81 7.00 35.38 -43.54
C SER A 81 6.28 36.54 -44.25
N GLY A 82 5.87 37.58 -43.52
CA GLY A 82 5.26 38.81 -44.04
C GLY A 82 6.25 39.84 -44.60
N GLY A 83 7.53 39.47 -44.81
CA GLY A 83 8.60 40.32 -45.34
C GLY A 83 8.48 40.68 -46.83
N GLY A 84 7.27 40.83 -47.35
CA GLY A 84 6.99 41.35 -48.68
C GLY A 84 6.44 42.78 -48.59
N ALA A 85 7.27 43.74 -48.97
CA ALA A 85 6.95 45.16 -49.19
C ALA A 85 6.75 46.04 -47.95
N GLY A 86 7.84 46.70 -47.52
CA GLY A 86 7.76 48.02 -46.91
C GLY A 86 8.38 48.17 -45.53
N GLY A 87 9.68 48.44 -45.49
CA GLY A 87 10.32 49.14 -44.37
C GLY A 87 11.11 48.25 -43.43
N VAL A 88 12.43 48.26 -43.60
CA VAL A 88 13.48 48.05 -42.59
C VAL A 88 12.95 47.68 -41.20
N GLY A 89 12.70 46.39 -40.96
CA GLY A 89 12.49 45.87 -39.62
C GLY A 89 13.81 45.97 -38.87
N ASP A 90 13.95 47.03 -38.08
CA ASP A 90 15.08 47.28 -37.18
C ASP A 90 15.57 45.97 -36.55
N VAL A 91 16.88 45.67 -36.64
CA VAL A 91 17.51 44.47 -36.04
C VAL A 91 17.11 44.33 -34.56
N ARG A 92 16.81 45.45 -33.91
CA ARG A 92 16.27 45.55 -32.55
C ARG A 92 14.87 44.94 -32.38
N THR A 93 14.02 44.98 -33.40
CA THR A 93 12.67 44.40 -33.41
C THR A 93 12.71 42.88 -33.61
N GLU A 94 13.52 42.42 -34.58
CA GLU A 94 13.82 41.00 -34.81
C GLU A 94 14.41 40.32 -33.56
N THR A 95 15.39 40.96 -32.92
CA THR A 95 16.01 40.47 -31.68
C THR A 95 15.05 40.46 -30.49
N ASN A 96 14.16 41.46 -30.38
CA ASN A 96 13.11 41.49 -29.34
C ASN A 96 12.08 40.37 -29.53
N LEU A 97 11.66 40.07 -30.76
CA LEU A 97 10.73 38.97 -31.05
C LEU A 97 11.36 37.60 -30.77
N ALA A 98 12.62 37.40 -31.18
CA ALA A 98 13.38 36.19 -30.88
C ALA A 98 13.48 35.97 -29.36
N ALA A 99 13.83 37.01 -28.59
CA ALA A 99 13.90 36.93 -27.14
C ALA A 99 12.55 36.53 -26.51
N ARG A 100 11.44 37.15 -26.95
CA ARG A 100 10.08 36.81 -26.46
C ARG A 100 9.71 35.36 -26.73
N LYS A 101 10.12 34.79 -27.87
CA LYS A 101 9.92 33.37 -28.20
C LYS A 101 10.66 32.44 -27.25
N PHE A 102 11.94 32.71 -26.97
CA PHE A 102 12.71 31.90 -26.01
C PHE A 102 12.13 31.95 -24.59
N TYR A 103 11.68 33.13 -24.15
CA TYR A 103 11.01 33.25 -22.85
C TYR A 103 9.71 32.46 -22.80
N ALA A 104 8.87 32.55 -23.85
CA ALA A 104 7.62 31.80 -23.91
C ALA A 104 7.87 30.28 -23.90
N GLN A 105 8.81 29.79 -24.71
CA GLN A 105 9.16 28.37 -24.76
C GLN A 105 9.64 27.83 -23.41
N ARG A 106 10.61 28.51 -22.76
CA ARG A 106 11.12 28.10 -21.44
C ARG A 106 10.00 28.04 -20.41
N ASN A 107 9.11 29.04 -20.42
CA ASN A 107 8.04 29.11 -19.44
C ASN A 107 6.98 28.02 -19.66
N THR A 108 6.70 27.64 -20.91
CA THR A 108 5.84 26.49 -21.25
C THR A 108 6.47 25.16 -20.82
N TYR A 109 7.79 24.99 -21.01
CA TYR A 109 8.47 23.80 -20.51
C TYR A 109 8.46 23.75 -18.99
N LEU A 110 8.71 24.88 -18.31
CA LEU A 110 8.66 24.97 -16.86
C LEU A 110 7.30 24.51 -16.33
N THR A 111 6.19 25.06 -16.83
CA THR A 111 4.84 24.67 -16.41
C THR A 111 4.46 23.25 -16.84
N GLY A 112 4.97 22.76 -17.97
CA GLY A 112 4.78 21.38 -18.42
C GLY A 112 5.47 20.37 -17.51
N PHE A 113 6.70 20.65 -17.07
CA PHE A 113 7.39 19.81 -16.09
C PHE A 113 6.70 19.83 -14.74
N THR A 114 6.18 20.98 -14.30
CA THR A 114 5.36 21.06 -13.08
C THR A 114 4.14 20.15 -13.19
N LEU A 115 3.36 20.23 -14.28
CA LEU A 115 2.18 19.40 -14.49
C LEU A 115 2.51 17.91 -14.46
N PHE A 116 3.57 17.51 -15.16
CA PHE A 116 4.05 16.13 -15.15
C PHE A 116 4.41 15.67 -13.72
N LEU A 117 5.13 16.50 -12.98
CA LEU A 117 5.55 16.19 -11.62
C LEU A 117 4.35 16.13 -10.67
N SER A 118 3.35 17.00 -10.80
CA SER A 118 2.08 16.94 -10.05
C SER A 118 1.34 15.60 -10.28
N LEU A 119 1.32 15.10 -11.52
CA LEU A 119 0.68 13.82 -11.87
C LEU A 119 1.42 12.66 -11.20
N VAL A 120 2.73 12.60 -11.38
CA VAL A 120 3.56 11.55 -10.77
C VAL A 120 3.45 11.59 -9.25
N LEU A 121 3.52 12.78 -8.64
CA LEU A 121 3.38 12.96 -7.19
C LEU A 121 2.03 12.43 -6.70
N THR A 122 0.92 12.77 -7.38
CA THR A 122 -0.41 12.25 -7.05
C THR A 122 -0.44 10.72 -7.08
N ARG A 123 0.09 10.10 -8.14
CA ARG A 123 0.13 8.63 -8.27
C ARG A 123 1.00 7.99 -7.17
N THR A 124 2.19 8.52 -6.93
CA THR A 124 3.13 7.99 -5.93
C THR A 124 2.59 8.18 -4.50
N PHE A 125 1.86 9.27 -4.23
CA PHE A 125 1.19 9.50 -2.95
C PHE A 125 0.18 8.39 -2.63
N TYR A 126 -0.71 8.07 -3.58
CA TYR A 126 -1.69 6.99 -3.40
C TYR A 126 -1.03 5.61 -3.24
N ILE A 127 -0.06 5.27 -4.10
CA ILE A 127 0.68 4.00 -3.99
C ILE A 127 1.37 3.90 -2.62
N THR A 128 1.92 5.01 -2.12
CA THR A 128 2.58 5.03 -0.81
C THR A 128 1.60 4.80 0.33
N LEU A 129 0.40 5.40 0.28
CA LEU A 129 -0.64 5.17 1.26
C LEU A 129 -1.10 3.71 1.25
N ASP A 130 -1.37 3.15 0.07
CA ASP A 130 -1.79 1.75 -0.08
C ASP A 130 -0.71 0.80 0.45
N LEU A 131 0.56 1.06 0.12
CA LEU A 131 1.70 0.27 0.60
C LEU A 131 1.79 0.29 2.13
N ILE A 132 1.54 1.44 2.77
CA ILE A 132 1.56 1.55 4.24
C ILE A 132 0.37 0.82 4.86
N HIS A 133 -0.86 1.01 4.33
CA HIS A 133 -2.04 0.30 4.82
C HIS A 133 -1.83 -1.22 4.77
N VAL A 134 -1.34 -1.72 3.63
CA VAL A 134 -0.98 -3.13 3.46
C VAL A 134 0.07 -3.54 4.50
N GLN A 135 1.15 -2.77 4.67
CA GLN A 135 2.18 -3.09 5.67
C GLN A 135 1.67 -3.08 7.11
N GLU A 136 0.72 -2.20 7.46
CA GLU A 136 0.09 -2.19 8.77
C GLU A 136 -0.81 -3.39 8.99
N GLU A 137 -1.59 -3.81 7.99
CA GLU A 137 -2.37 -5.05 8.04
C GLU A 137 -1.48 -6.28 8.16
N TYR A 138 -0.40 -6.37 7.38
CA TYR A 138 0.60 -7.44 7.50
C TYR A 138 1.25 -7.44 8.89
N ALA A 139 1.58 -6.28 9.46
CA ALA A 139 2.13 -6.18 10.80
C ALA A 139 1.11 -6.62 11.87
N LYS A 140 -0.17 -6.20 11.74
CA LYS A 140 -1.25 -6.66 12.64
C LYS A 140 -1.45 -8.16 12.54
N ILE A 141 -1.45 -8.74 11.34
CA ILE A 141 -1.58 -10.19 11.15
C ILE A 141 -0.36 -10.92 11.71
N LYS A 142 0.86 -10.36 11.58
CA LYS A 142 2.08 -10.96 12.16
C LYS A 142 2.12 -10.88 13.69
N ASP A 143 1.80 -9.72 14.26
CA ASP A 143 1.77 -9.51 15.71
C ASP A 143 0.60 -10.24 16.36
N SER A 144 -0.55 -10.30 15.68
CA SER A 144 -1.67 -11.15 16.09
C SER A 144 -1.34 -12.62 15.83
N GLY A 145 -0.57 -12.96 14.80
CA GLY A 145 -0.45 -14.31 14.26
C GLY A 145 0.93 -14.94 14.41
N ALA A 146 1.43 -15.02 15.64
CA ALA A 146 2.03 -16.27 16.11
C ALA A 146 1.10 -17.06 17.05
N THR A 147 0.05 -16.45 17.65
CA THR A 147 -0.91 -17.20 18.52
C THR A 147 -2.28 -16.54 18.81
N LYS A 148 -2.57 -15.30 18.40
CA LYS A 148 -3.76 -14.51 18.84
C LYS A 148 -4.69 -14.01 17.72
N GLY A 149 -4.32 -14.11 16.45
CA GLY A 149 -5.00 -13.47 15.31
C GLY A 149 -6.25 -14.17 14.83
N VAL A 150 -6.35 -15.48 15.06
CA VAL A 150 -7.60 -16.23 14.87
C VAL A 150 -8.66 -15.81 15.91
N LEU A 151 -8.22 -15.44 17.13
CA LEU A 151 -9.12 -15.09 18.23
C LEU A 151 -9.68 -13.66 18.12
N ILE A 152 -8.88 -12.70 17.63
CA ILE A 152 -9.25 -11.27 17.61
C ILE A 152 -10.07 -10.89 16.36
N LEU A 153 -9.85 -11.53 15.21
CA LEU A 153 -10.69 -11.30 14.02
C LEU A 153 -12.14 -11.75 14.22
N LEU A 154 -12.37 -12.76 15.06
CA LEU A 154 -13.71 -13.16 15.50
C LEU A 154 -14.35 -12.13 16.46
N PHE A 155 -13.55 -11.29 17.11
CA PHE A 155 -13.99 -10.34 18.13
C PHE A 155 -14.33 -8.95 17.56
N ASP A 156 -13.59 -8.49 16.55
CA ASP A 156 -13.68 -7.10 16.04
C ASP A 156 -14.69 -6.92 14.88
N CYS A 157 -15.19 -8.01 14.26
CA CYS A 157 -16.18 -7.95 13.17
C CYS A 157 -17.65 -7.89 13.67
N GLY A 158 -17.90 -7.36 14.87
CA GLY A 158 -19.26 -7.00 15.30
C GLY A 158 -20.28 -8.14 15.47
N LEU A 159 -19.86 -9.42 15.42
CA LEU A 159 -20.69 -10.59 15.80
C LEU A 159 -20.64 -10.91 17.31
N ALA A 160 -20.02 -10.05 18.11
CA ALA A 160 -19.84 -10.27 19.55
C ALA A 160 -21.14 -10.14 20.38
N SER A 161 -22.18 -9.48 19.86
CA SER A 161 -23.41 -9.23 20.61
C SER A 161 -24.45 -10.37 20.55
N GLU A 162 -24.30 -11.34 19.64
CA GLU A 162 -25.27 -12.45 19.51
C GLU A 162 -24.75 -13.78 20.10
N TYR A 163 -23.42 -13.91 20.28
CA TYR A 163 -22.82 -15.17 20.77
C TYR A 163 -22.70 -15.28 22.30
N HIS A 164 -22.82 -14.18 23.05
CA HIS A 164 -22.70 -14.23 24.51
C HIS A 164 -23.94 -14.85 25.20
N VAL A 165 -25.04 -15.04 24.47
CA VAL A 165 -26.25 -15.73 24.96
C VAL A 165 -26.33 -17.18 24.44
N LEU A 166 -25.74 -17.50 23.28
CA LEU A 166 -25.76 -18.86 22.71
C LEU A 166 -24.60 -19.75 23.17
N GLY A 167 -23.48 -19.16 23.63
CA GLY A 167 -22.28 -19.90 24.05
C GLY A 167 -22.37 -20.62 25.39
N LYS A 168 -23.49 -20.53 26.12
CA LYS A 168 -23.65 -21.21 27.41
C LYS A 168 -24.84 -22.18 27.52
N GLU A 169 -25.82 -22.19 26.62
CA GLU A 169 -26.97 -23.10 26.74
C GLU A 169 -27.57 -23.53 25.38
N SER A 170 -26.79 -24.20 24.54
CA SER A 170 -27.41 -25.14 23.57
C SER A 170 -27.21 -26.58 24.10
N PRO A 171 -28.29 -27.36 24.32
CA PRO A 171 -28.20 -28.73 24.84
C PRO A 171 -27.36 -29.64 23.93
N GLU A 172 -27.26 -29.30 22.64
CA GLU A 172 -26.53 -30.05 21.63
C GLU A 172 -25.00 -30.00 21.84
N TYR A 173 -24.46 -28.84 22.26
CA TYR A 173 -23.03 -28.71 22.56
C TYR A 173 -22.62 -29.45 23.84
N ALA A 174 -23.51 -29.49 24.84
CA ALA A 174 -23.28 -30.26 26.07
C ALA A 174 -23.31 -31.77 25.81
N ALA A 175 -24.20 -32.23 24.94
CA ALA A 175 -24.26 -33.62 24.48
C ALA A 175 -22.99 -34.00 23.71
N LEU A 176 -22.58 -33.20 22.73
CA LEU A 176 -21.39 -33.45 21.92
C LEU A 176 -20.10 -33.51 22.75
N LYS A 177 -19.99 -32.67 23.80
CA LYS A 177 -18.85 -32.70 24.71
C LYS A 177 -18.82 -33.97 25.57
N ARG A 178 -19.97 -34.43 26.04
CA ARG A 178 -20.09 -35.70 26.79
C ARG A 178 -19.74 -36.90 25.91
N ASP A 179 -20.17 -36.89 24.66
CA ASP A 179 -19.86 -37.94 23.69
C ASP A 179 -18.36 -37.97 23.38
N PHE A 180 -17.75 -36.79 23.21
CA PHE A 180 -16.30 -36.68 23.01
C PHE A 180 -15.49 -37.20 24.21
N ASP A 181 -15.87 -36.85 25.44
CA ASP A 181 -15.22 -37.35 26.65
C ASP A 181 -15.42 -38.87 26.82
N THR A 182 -16.59 -39.39 26.44
CA THR A 182 -16.89 -40.82 26.45
C THR A 182 -16.03 -41.58 25.43
N LEU A 183 -15.96 -41.09 24.20
CA LEU A 183 -15.11 -41.64 23.13
C LEU A 183 -13.63 -41.64 23.53
N LYS A 184 -13.16 -40.57 24.16
CA LYS A 184 -11.79 -40.48 24.66
C LYS A 184 -11.49 -41.54 25.72
N ASN A 185 -12.42 -41.74 26.66
CA ASN A 185 -12.26 -42.76 27.70
C ASN A 185 -12.34 -44.19 27.14
N GLN A 186 -13.23 -44.44 26.17
CA GLN A 186 -13.31 -45.73 25.48
C GLN A 186 -12.04 -46.06 24.69
N ALA A 187 -11.51 -45.09 23.93
CA ALA A 187 -10.27 -45.25 23.20
C ALA A 187 -9.09 -45.55 24.14
N LYS A 188 -9.04 -44.88 25.30
CA LYS A 188 -8.00 -45.12 26.32
C LYS A 188 -8.11 -46.53 26.91
N SER A 189 -9.32 -46.97 27.26
CA SER A 189 -9.54 -48.32 27.79
C SER A 189 -9.22 -49.42 26.76
N GLN A 190 -9.52 -49.20 25.48
CA GLN A 190 -9.13 -50.13 24.40
C GLN A 190 -7.61 -50.20 24.23
N ALA A 191 -6.91 -49.08 24.31
CA ALA A 191 -5.45 -49.05 24.25
C ALA A 191 -4.83 -49.86 25.40
N GLU A 192 -5.32 -49.67 26.63
CA GLU A 192 -4.85 -50.40 27.81
C GLU A 192 -5.10 -51.92 27.72
N GLU A 193 -6.25 -52.36 27.20
CA GLU A 193 -6.53 -53.79 26.99
C GLU A 193 -5.71 -54.39 25.83
N TYR A 194 -5.41 -53.60 24.80
CA TYR A 194 -4.52 -54.03 23.71
C TYR A 194 -3.10 -54.28 24.22
N ASP A 195 -2.56 -53.37 25.04
CA ASP A 195 -1.26 -53.51 25.68
C ASP A 195 -1.23 -54.76 26.58
N ARG A 196 -2.28 -54.95 27.39
CA ARG A 196 -2.40 -56.09 28.29
C ARG A 196 -2.48 -57.44 27.55
N LEU A 197 -3.21 -57.48 26.43
CA LEU A 197 -3.32 -58.67 25.60
C LEU A 197 -1.98 -58.98 24.91
N SER A 198 -1.30 -57.95 24.42
CA SER A 198 0.04 -58.06 23.83
C SER A 198 1.04 -58.62 24.84
N ASP A 199 1.03 -58.15 26.08
CA ASP A 199 1.86 -58.69 27.16
C ASP A 199 1.56 -60.16 27.47
N ARG A 200 0.28 -60.56 27.46
CA ARG A 200 -0.09 -61.97 27.66
C ARG A 200 0.39 -62.85 26.51
N TYR A 201 0.22 -62.41 25.26
CA TYR A 201 0.72 -63.14 24.10
C TYR A 201 2.25 -63.29 24.15
N ASN A 202 2.96 -62.22 24.50
CA ASN A 202 4.42 -62.25 24.64
C ASN A 202 4.88 -63.22 25.74
N LYS A 203 4.16 -63.26 26.88
CA LYS A 203 4.44 -64.21 27.97
C LYS A 203 4.19 -65.66 27.55
N LEU A 204 3.05 -65.96 26.93
CA LEU A 204 2.70 -67.32 26.47
C LEU A 204 3.63 -67.80 25.35
N ALA A 205 3.99 -66.93 24.41
CA ALA A 205 4.98 -67.25 23.37
C ALA A 205 6.37 -67.53 23.99
N GLY A 206 6.76 -66.77 25.02
CA GLY A 206 7.98 -67.00 25.78
C GLY A 206 7.98 -68.31 26.59
N GLU A 207 6.82 -68.74 27.11
CA GLU A 207 6.65 -70.01 27.82
C GLU A 207 6.67 -71.21 26.86
N GLN A 208 6.02 -71.13 25.70
CA GLN A 208 6.09 -72.18 24.68
C GLN A 208 7.52 -72.39 24.14
N GLY A 209 8.33 -71.32 24.07
CA GLY A 209 9.75 -71.40 23.75
C GLY A 209 10.61 -72.12 24.80
N LYS A 210 10.17 -72.16 26.06
CA LYS A 210 10.85 -72.90 27.15
C LYS A 210 10.45 -74.37 27.18
N THR A 211 9.16 -74.69 27.09
CA THR A 211 8.65 -76.07 27.11
C THR A 211 9.09 -76.89 25.88
N GLY A 212 9.40 -76.24 24.76
CA GLY A 212 9.97 -76.88 23.57
C GLY A 212 11.45 -77.28 23.68
N LYS A 213 12.22 -76.69 24.60
CA LYS A 213 13.62 -77.08 24.86
C LYS A 213 13.73 -78.26 25.82
N ASP A 214 12.85 -78.36 26.80
CA ASP A 214 12.89 -79.45 27.80
C ASP A 214 12.48 -80.82 27.23
N LYS A 215 11.74 -80.86 26.11
CA LYS A 215 11.35 -82.12 25.43
C LYS A 215 12.37 -82.66 24.41
N LYS A 216 13.50 -81.98 24.18
CA LYS A 216 14.56 -82.43 23.24
C LYS A 216 15.83 -82.93 23.95
N GLY A 217 15.79 -83.12 25.26
CA GLY A 217 16.92 -83.53 26.10
C GLY A 217 16.71 -84.80 26.92
N LEU A 218 15.99 -85.78 26.37
CA LEU A 218 15.92 -87.16 26.88
C LEU A 218 16.14 -88.12 25.69
#